data_AF-A0ABD4XIU8-F1
#
_entry.id   AF-A0ABD4XIU8-F1
#
_cell.length_a   1.000
_cell.length_b   1.000
_cell.length_c   1.000
_cell.angle_alpha   90.00
_cell.angle_beta   90.00
_cell.angle_gamma   90.00
#
_symmetry.space_group_name_H-M   'P 1'
#
loop_
_entity.id
_entity.type
_entity.pdbx_description
1 polymer ?
#
loop_
_entity_poly.entity_id
_entity_poly.type
_entity_poly.pdbx_seq_one_letter_code
_entity_poly.pdbx_strand_id
1 'polypeptide(L)' 'MNYKDEETLGQAVKAWRKFHHYRMGDAARAANIPYASFQRIEYDQGNPRIKNLALIARALDMSTDEVIARWFSDDKQKDQ' A
#
# COMPACT_ATOMS: atom_id res chain seq x y z
N MET A 1 5.08 -13.10 7.30
CA MET A 1 3.87 -12.29 7.54
C MET A 1 3.27 -11.97 6.18
N ASN A 2 2.01 -12.31 5.92
CA ASN A 2 1.39 -12.08 4.62
C ASN A 2 0.67 -10.73 4.64
N TYR A 3 1.42 -9.64 4.40
CA TYR A 3 0.88 -8.28 4.33
C TYR A 3 -0.21 -8.11 3.25
N LYS A 4 -0.37 -9.08 2.35
CA LYS A 4 -1.40 -9.11 1.32
C LYS A 4 -2.79 -9.39 1.89
N ASP A 5 -2.90 -9.98 3.08
CA ASP A 5 -4.18 -10.33 3.71
C ASP A 5 -4.83 -9.18 4.49
N GLU A 6 -4.17 -8.01 4.53
CA GLU A 6 -4.68 -6.81 5.19
C GLU A 6 -5.89 -6.22 4.45
N GLU A 7 -6.81 -5.62 5.21
CA GLU A 7 -8.11 -5.16 4.71
C GLU A 7 -7.98 -4.03 3.69
N THR A 8 -7.02 -3.12 3.95
CA THR A 8 -6.74 -1.94 3.13
C THR A 8 -5.30 -1.92 2.62
N LEU A 9 -5.07 -1.12 1.57
CA LEU A 9 -3.72 -0.86 1.07
C LEU A 9 -2.84 -0.24 2.16
N GLY A 10 -3.36 0.72 2.94
CA GLY A 10 -2.61 1.37 4.01
C GLY A 10 -2.15 0.40 5.09
N GLN A 11 -3.01 -0.54 5.49
CA GLN A 11 -2.66 -1.61 6.42
C GLN A 11 -1.60 -2.56 5.85
N ALA A 12 -1.72 -2.95 4.58
CA ALA A 12 -0.71 -3.76 3.89
C ALA A 12 0.67 -3.08 3.87
N VAL A 13 0.70 -1.78 3.53
CA VAL A 13 1.92 -0.97 3.52
C VAL A 13 2.51 -0.83 4.93
N LYS A 14 1.67 -0.66 5.95
CA LYS A 14 2.09 -0.61 7.36
C LYS A 14 2.68 -1.94 7.83
N ALA A 15 2.05 -3.05 7.47
CA ALA A 15 2.52 -4.39 7.80
C ALA A 15 3.88 -4.67 7.14
N TRP A 16 4.02 -4.34 5.85
CA TRP A 16 5.30 -4.40 5.13
C TRP A 16 6.38 -3.57 5.83
N ARG A 17 6.10 -2.31 6.15
CA ARG A 17 7.04 -1.43 6.86
C ARG A 17 7.51 -2.04 8.18
N LYS A 18 6.57 -2.57 8.99
CA LYS A 18 6.87 -3.18 10.29
C LYS A 18 7.68 -4.47 10.14
N PHE A 19 7.34 -5.31 9.16
CA PHE A 19 8.05 -6.56 8.86
C PHE A 19 9.52 -6.32 8.52
N HIS A 20 9.81 -5.24 7.78
CA HIS A 20 11.18 -4.84 7.46
C HIS A 20 11.85 -3.99 8.55
N HIS A 21 11.20 -3.76 9.69
CA HIS A 21 11.68 -2.91 10.78
C HIS A 21 12.03 -1.46 10.35
N TYR A 22 11.37 -0.96 9.30
CA TYR A 22 11.62 0.39 8.80
C TYR A 22 10.89 1.45 9.63
N ARG A 23 11.58 2.57 9.89
CA ARG A 23 10.90 3.82 10.23
C ARG A 23 10.17 4.33 8.99
N MET A 24 9.17 5.19 9.19
CA MET A 24 8.36 5.74 8.09
C MET A 24 9.22 6.36 6.98
N GLY A 25 10.25 7.12 7.32
CA GLY A 25 11.17 7.72 6.34
C GLY A 25 12.03 6.71 5.59
N ASP A 26 12.42 5.62 6.24
CA ASP A 26 13.22 4.57 5.61
C ASP A 26 12.37 3.73 4.66
N ALA A 27 11.13 3.45 5.05
CA ALA A 27 10.13 2.78 4.22
C ALA A 27 9.80 3.61 2.96
N ALA A 28 9.59 4.91 3.14
CA ALA A 28 9.37 5.85 2.03
C ALA A 28 10.55 5.86 1.05
N ARG A 29 11.80 5.88 1.57
CA ARG A 29 13.02 5.80 0.76
C ARG A 29 13.13 4.45 0.04
N ALA A 30 12.88 3.34 0.74
CA ALA A 30 12.94 1.99 0.18
C ALA A 30 11.90 1.76 -0.93
N ALA A 31 10.69 2.30 -0.77
CA ALA A 31 9.64 2.26 -1.79
C ALA A 31 9.81 3.32 -2.88
N ASN A 32 10.79 4.22 -2.77
CA ASN A 32 11.00 5.37 -3.66
C ASN A 32 9.77 6.30 -3.76
N ILE A 33 9.08 6.53 -2.64
CA ILE A 33 7.90 7.39 -2.54
C ILE A 33 8.22 8.56 -1.60
N PRO A 34 7.83 9.81 -1.92
CA PRO A 34 7.99 10.94 -1.01
C PRO A 34 7.31 10.67 0.34
N TYR A 35 7.96 11.03 1.46
CA TYR A 35 7.48 10.77 2.82
C TYR A 35 6.00 11.09 3.02
N ALA A 36 5.58 12.31 2.64
CA ALA A 36 4.19 12.74 2.80
C ALA A 36 3.20 11.91 1.98
N SER A 37 3.61 11.40 0.81
CA SER A 37 2.78 10.51 0.00
C SER A 37 2.71 9.11 0.61
N PHE A 38 3.84 8.58 1.08
CA PHE A 38 3.88 7.28 1.75
C PHE A 38 3.02 7.29 3.02
N GLN A 39 3.14 8.35 3.84
CA GLN A 39 2.34 8.53 5.04
C GLN A 39 0.84 8.57 4.75
N ARG A 40 0.41 9.30 3.70
CA ARG A 40 -1.00 9.32 3.30
C ARG A 40 -1.51 7.95 2.88
N ILE A 41 -0.69 7.19 2.14
CA ILE A 41 -1.04 5.81 1.75
C ILE A 41 -1.20 4.94 3.00
N GLU A 42 -0.25 4.97 3.93
CA GLU A 42 -0.31 4.15 5.16
C GLU A 42 -1.53 4.46 6.03
N TYR A 43 -2.01 5.71 6.01
CA TYR A 43 -3.22 6.13 6.74
C TYR A 43 -4.50 6.08 5.89
N ASP A 44 -4.46 5.47 4.69
CA ASP A 44 -5.59 5.43 3.75
C ASP A 44 -6.21 6.81 3.46
N GLN A 45 -5.38 7.87 3.50
CA GLN A 45 -5.80 9.25 3.30
C GLN A 45 -5.80 9.63 1.81
N GLY A 46 -6.97 9.48 1.21
CA GLY A 46 -7.24 9.83 -0.18
C GLY A 46 -6.64 8.84 -1.17
N ASN A 47 -6.97 9.01 -2.45
CA ASN A 47 -6.57 8.06 -3.48
C ASN A 47 -5.09 8.23 -3.87
N PRO A 48 -4.26 7.16 -3.78
CA PRO A 48 -2.89 7.22 -4.25
C PRO A 48 -2.85 7.48 -5.76
N ARG A 49 -1.87 8.26 -6.21
CA ARG A 49 -1.62 8.40 -7.66
C ARG A 49 -1.18 7.05 -8.23
N ILE A 50 -1.53 6.77 -9.49
CA ILE A 50 -1.16 5.53 -10.20
C ILE A 50 0.35 5.23 -10.09
N LYS A 51 1.20 6.25 -10.23
CA LYS A 51 2.65 6.09 -10.06
C LYS A 51 3.04 5.54 -8.68
N ASN A 52 2.36 5.95 -7.61
CA ASN A 52 2.65 5.48 -6.27
C ASN A 52 2.08 4.08 -6.06
N LEU A 53 0.95 3.73 -6.69
CA LEU A 53 0.43 2.36 -6.69
C LEU A 53 1.44 1.38 -7.29
N ALA A 54 2.04 1.71 -8.45
CA ALA A 54 3.07 0.87 -9.07
C ALA A 54 4.31 0.69 -8.17
N LEU A 55 4.72 1.75 -7.46
CA LEU A 55 5.85 1.69 -6.52
C LEU A 55 5.53 0.84 -5.28
N ILE A 56 4.31 0.96 -4.73
CA ILE A 56 3.85 0.11 -3.64
C ILE A 56 3.71 -1.35 -4.09
N ALA A 57 3.14 -1.59 -5.26
CA ALA A 57 3.03 -2.95 -5.83
C ALA A 57 4.40 -3.63 -5.88
N ARG A 58 5.42 -2.92 -6.37
CA ARG A 58 6.80 -3.41 -6.36
C ARG A 58 7.33 -3.68 -4.94
N ALA A 59 7.03 -2.81 -3.98
CA ALA A 59 7.46 -3.01 -2.59
C ALA A 59 6.80 -4.24 -1.95
N LEU A 60 5.55 -4.53 -2.31
CA LEU A 60 4.77 -5.68 -1.84
C LEU A 60 4.96 -6.95 -2.68
N ASP A 61 5.87 -6.92 -3.66
CA ASP A 61 6.09 -8.03 -4.60
C ASP A 61 4.77 -8.48 -5.28
N MET A 62 4.09 -7.50 -5.88
CA MET A 62 2.81 -7.62 -6.58
C MET A 62 2.85 -6.85 -7.90
N SER A 63 1.96 -7.21 -8.84
CA SER A 63 1.70 -6.36 -10.01
C SER A 63 0.76 -5.21 -9.63
N THR A 64 0.81 -4.10 -10.39
CA THR A 64 -0.11 -2.97 -10.16
C THR A 64 -1.57 -3.40 -10.29
N ASP A 65 -1.89 -4.28 -11.24
CA ASP A 65 -3.24 -4.79 -11.45
C ASP A 65 -3.71 -5.63 -10.25
N GLU A 66 -2.83 -6.42 -9.63
CA GLU A 66 -3.16 -7.18 -8.42
C GLU A 66 -3.48 -6.25 -7.24
N VAL A 67 -2.72 -5.15 -7.08
CA VAL A 67 -2.99 -4.13 -6.04
C VAL A 67 -4.35 -3.47 -6.28
N ILE A 68 -4.65 -3.09 -7.53
CA ILE A 68 -5.93 -2.48 -7.91
C ILE A 68 -7.07 -3.47 -7.65
N ALA A 69 -6.95 -4.69 -8.14
CA ALA A 69 -7.98 -5.70 -8.01
C ALA A 69 -8.30 -6.03 -6.54
N ARG A 70 -7.28 -5.99 -5.68
CA ARG A 70 -7.42 -6.38 -4.27
C ARG A 70 -8.01 -5.28 -3.39
N TRP A 71 -7.60 -4.02 -3.56
CA TRP A 71 -7.96 -2.93 -2.65
C TRP A 71 -8.77 -1.79 -3.27
N PHE A 72 -8.99 -1.81 -4.59
CA PHE A 72 -9.73 -0.77 -5.30
C PHE A 72 -10.86 -1.31 -6.20
N SER A 73 -11.04 -2.63 -6.30
CA SER A 73 -12.21 -3.20 -6.98
C SER A 73 -13.49 -2.99 -6.17
N ASP A 74 -14.53 -2.54 -6.87
CA ASP A 74 -15.86 -2.24 -6.32
C ASP A 74 -16.64 -3.47 -5.79
N ASP A 75 -16.12 -4.69 -5.94
CA ASP A 75 -16.83 -5.92 -5.53
C ASP A 75 -16.98 -6.07 -4.01
N LYS A 76 -16.33 -5.24 -3.18
CA LYS A 76 -16.62 -5.18 -1.74
C LYS A 76 -17.86 -4.33 -1.40
N GLN A 77 -18.53 -3.70 -2.38
CA GLN A 77 -19.75 -2.90 -2.14
C GLN A 77 -21.07 -3.70 -2.21
N LYS A 78 -21.06 -5.04 -2.34
CA LYS A 78 -22.28 -5.84 -2.54
C LYS A 78 -22.93 -6.45 -1.29
N ASP A 79 -22.52 -6.09 -0.08
CA ASP A 79 -23.13 -6.59 1.16
C ASP A 79 -23.65 -5.46 2.09
N GLN A 80 -24.51 -4.57 1.57
CA GLN A 80 -25.42 -3.77 2.40
C GLN A 80 -26.85 -3.80 1.88
#